data_AF-A0A5B0S8J2-F1
#
_entry.id   AF-A0A5B0S8J2-F1
#
_cell.length_a   1.000
_cell.length_b   1.000
_cell.length_c   1.000
_cell.angle_alpha   90.00
_cell.angle_beta   90.00
_cell.angle_gamma   90.00
#
_symmetry.space_group_name_H-M   'P 1'
#
loop_
_entity.id
_entity.type
_entity.pdbx_description
1 polymer ?
#
loop_
_entity_poly.entity_id
_entity_poly.type
_entity_poly.pdbx_seq_one_letter_code
_entity_poly.pdbx_strand_id
1 'polypeptide(L)'
;MAVYTFFFLISLSTRSSILATDKICSATFTANKDDCAKARTFIPYTGPADNQVFDSKDVEKGKSGTCRISVSSKGDAANASASKKDIEAAIDDILSCSNSAGIAVIQGKVGTFEIDISQP
;
A
#
# COMPACT_ATOMS: atom_id res chain seq x y z
N MET A 1 4.80 -1.44 -51.17
CA MET A 1 4.93 -1.14 -49.73
C MET A 1 3.52 -1.16 -49.14
N ALA A 2 3.19 -2.18 -48.34
CA ALA A 2 1.88 -2.30 -47.71
C ALA A 2 1.90 -1.57 -46.36
N VAL A 3 1.02 -0.59 -46.20
CA VAL A 3 0.86 0.17 -44.95
C VAL A 3 -0.13 -0.60 -44.07
N TYR A 4 0.34 -1.20 -42.98
CA TYR A 4 -0.50 -1.85 -41.99
C TYR A 4 -1.01 -0.82 -40.99
N THR A 5 -2.30 -0.47 -41.08
CA THR A 5 -2.98 0.39 -40.12
C THR A 5 -3.41 -0.47 -38.91
N PHE A 6 -2.69 -0.35 -37.79
CA PHE A 6 -3.11 -0.98 -36.53
C PHE A 6 -4.16 -0.10 -35.85
N PHE A 7 -5.42 -0.55 -35.88
CA PHE A 7 -6.48 0.00 -35.04
C PHE A 7 -6.23 -0.43 -33.58
N PHE A 8 -5.74 0.49 -32.75
CA PHE A 8 -5.77 0.35 -31.30
C PHE A 8 -7.21 0.58 -30.82
N LEU A 9 -7.99 -0.50 -30.75
CA LEU A 9 -9.21 -0.54 -29.95
C LEU A 9 -8.80 -0.59 -28.48
N ILE A 10 -8.71 0.57 -27.83
CA ILE A 10 -8.67 0.65 -26.36
C ILE A 10 -10.04 0.20 -25.88
N SER A 11 -10.19 -1.10 -25.65
CA SER A 11 -11.32 -1.65 -24.93
C SER A 11 -11.31 -1.03 -23.54
N LEU A 12 -12.35 -0.26 -23.23
CA LEU A 12 -12.65 0.29 -21.92
C LEU A 12 -13.14 -0.86 -21.01
N SER A 13 -12.28 -1.85 -20.82
CA SER A 13 -12.51 -2.96 -19.92
C SER A 13 -12.38 -2.41 -18.50
N THR A 14 -13.52 -2.32 -17.81
CA THR A 14 -13.67 -2.20 -16.36
C THR A 14 -12.38 -2.53 -15.60
N ARG A 15 -11.67 -1.51 -15.10
CA ARG A 15 -10.50 -1.68 -14.23
C ARG A 15 -10.93 -2.28 -12.88
N SER A 16 -11.15 -3.58 -12.89
CA SER A 16 -11.09 -4.46 -11.73
C SER A 16 -9.72 -5.13 -11.77
N SER A 17 -8.65 -4.35 -11.64
CA SER A 17 -7.29 -4.90 -11.57
C SER A 17 -6.39 -3.91 -10.85
N ILE A 18 -5.94 -4.33 -9.69
CA ILE A 18 -4.92 -3.75 -8.83
C ILE A 18 -3.85 -3.07 -9.70
N LEU A 19 -3.66 -1.76 -9.53
CA LEU A 19 -2.47 -1.10 -10.06
C LEU A 19 -1.30 -1.72 -9.31
N ALA A 20 -0.40 -2.40 -10.04
CA ALA A 20 0.67 -3.23 -9.51
C ALA A 20 1.26 -2.71 -8.19
N THR A 21 1.16 -3.51 -7.13
CA THR A 21 1.88 -3.30 -5.88
C THR A 21 3.36 -3.47 -6.19
N ASP A 22 4.06 -2.37 -6.49
CA ASP A 22 5.53 -2.39 -6.52
C ASP A 22 5.98 -2.63 -5.08
N LYS A 23 6.19 -3.91 -4.73
CA LYS A 23 6.75 -4.30 -3.43
C LYS A 23 8.24 -4.57 -3.53
N ILE A 24 8.95 -4.12 -2.50
CA ILE A 24 10.37 -4.33 -2.31
C ILE A 24 10.54 -4.97 -0.95
N CYS A 25 10.90 -6.27 -0.94
CA CYS A 25 11.19 -6.97 0.30
C CYS A 25 12.49 -6.43 0.91
N SER A 26 12.50 -6.23 2.23
CA SER A 26 13.71 -5.84 2.96
C SER A 26 14.69 -7.01 3.04
N ALA A 27 15.96 -6.76 2.72
CA ALA A 27 17.05 -7.70 2.95
C ALA A 27 17.69 -7.55 4.35
N THR A 28 17.38 -6.46 5.06
CA THR A 28 18.10 -6.06 6.28
C THR A 28 17.27 -6.24 7.55
N PHE A 29 15.96 -6.01 7.47
CA PHE A 29 15.07 -6.07 8.62
C PHE A 29 14.25 -7.36 8.58
N THR A 30 14.03 -7.98 9.74
CA THR A 30 13.19 -9.17 9.87
C THR A 30 12.09 -8.90 10.87
N ALA A 31 10.88 -8.63 10.40
CA ALA A 31 9.75 -8.35 11.28
C ALA A 31 9.07 -9.66 11.73
N ASN A 32 8.62 -9.71 12.98
CA ASN A 32 7.83 -10.83 13.47
C ASN A 32 6.39 -10.73 12.92
N LYS A 33 5.91 -11.80 12.27
CA LYS A 33 4.58 -11.80 11.63
C LYS A 33 3.43 -11.62 12.62
N ASP A 34 3.50 -12.18 13.82
CA ASP A 34 2.46 -12.03 14.85
C ASP A 34 2.42 -10.61 15.40
N ASP A 35 3.59 -9.99 15.58
CA ASP A 35 3.71 -8.59 15.92
C ASP A 35 3.14 -7.70 14.80
N CYS A 36 3.42 -8.01 13.54
CA CYS A 36 2.87 -7.24 12.41
C CYS A 36 1.35 -7.42 12.25
N ALA A 37 0.82 -8.62 12.49
CA ALA A 37 -0.61 -8.86 12.49
C ALA A 37 -1.31 -8.02 13.58
N LYS A 38 -0.71 -7.88 14.76
CA LYS A 38 -1.19 -6.97 15.82
C LYS A 38 -1.01 -5.50 15.44
N ALA A 39 0.15 -5.12 14.91
CA ALA A 39 0.43 -3.75 14.47
C ALA A 39 -0.59 -3.27 13.43
N ARG A 40 -1.02 -4.16 12.52
CA ARG A 40 -2.07 -3.91 11.52
C ARG A 40 -3.40 -3.50 12.16
N THR A 41 -3.75 -4.06 13.32
CA THR A 41 -4.98 -3.68 14.04
C THR A 41 -4.92 -2.29 14.68
N PHE A 42 -3.72 -1.74 14.86
CA PHE A 42 -3.50 -0.42 15.43
C PHE A 42 -3.38 0.70 14.38
N ILE A 43 -3.62 0.40 13.10
CA ILE A 43 -3.69 1.41 12.05
C ILE A 43 -4.95 2.27 12.28
N PRO A 44 -4.82 3.59 12.54
CA PRO A 44 -5.95 4.46 12.78
C PRO A 44 -6.63 4.80 11.45
N TYR A 45 -7.57 3.96 11.03
CA TYR A 45 -8.43 4.15 9.88
C TYR A 45 -9.48 5.24 10.18
N THR A 46 -9.49 6.31 9.39
CA THR A 46 -10.45 7.42 9.49
C THR A 46 -11.31 7.52 8.24
N GLY A 47 -12.64 7.54 8.40
CA GLY A 47 -13.58 7.57 7.27
C GLY A 47 -14.13 6.18 6.89
N PRO A 48 -14.94 6.09 5.82
CA PRO A 48 -15.57 4.83 5.41
C PRO A 48 -14.54 3.86 4.80
N ALA A 49 -14.80 2.55 4.87
CA ALA A 49 -13.86 1.49 4.47
C ALA A 49 -13.27 1.67 3.06
N ASP A 50 -14.07 2.15 2.11
CA ASP A 50 -13.66 2.36 0.72
C ASP A 50 -12.93 3.70 0.48
N ASN A 51 -12.84 4.56 1.50
CA ASN A 51 -12.28 5.90 1.41
C ASN A 51 -11.66 6.33 2.76
N GLN A 52 -10.67 5.56 3.21
CA GLN A 52 -9.87 5.87 4.38
C GLN A 52 -9.00 7.09 4.09
N VAL A 53 -9.12 8.12 4.91
CA VAL A 53 -8.39 9.38 4.79
C VAL A 53 -7.16 9.32 5.67
N PHE A 54 -6.03 9.74 5.12
CA PHE A 54 -4.75 9.79 5.82
C PHE A 54 -4.24 11.22 5.83
N ASP A 55 -3.80 11.69 6.99
CA ASP A 55 -2.97 12.89 7.06
C ASP A 55 -1.59 12.58 6.50
N SER A 56 -1.10 13.46 5.61
CA SER A 56 0.21 13.38 4.99
C SER A 56 1.33 13.76 5.96
N LYS A 57 1.00 14.42 7.09
CA LYS A 57 1.96 14.92 8.08
C LYS A 57 2.32 13.90 9.17
N ASP A 58 1.51 12.86 9.35
CA ASP A 58 1.71 11.82 10.35
C ASP A 58 2.06 10.48 9.70
N VAL A 59 3.22 9.91 10.03
CA VAL A 59 3.80 8.74 9.35
C VAL A 59 3.73 7.45 10.17
N GLU A 60 3.52 7.48 11.48
CA GLU A 60 3.41 6.24 12.28
C GLU A 60 1.96 5.72 12.31
N LYS A 61 1.69 4.57 11.67
CA LYS A 61 0.33 4.01 11.60
C LYS A 61 0.40 2.50 11.87
N GLY A 62 0.50 2.16 13.16
CA GLY A 62 0.46 0.78 13.68
C GLY A 62 1.82 0.28 14.17
N LYS A 63 1.96 0.05 15.49
CA LYS A 63 3.18 -0.52 16.09
C LYS A 63 2.81 -1.58 17.12
N SER A 64 3.48 -2.73 17.06
CA SER A 64 3.37 -3.76 18.09
C SER A 64 4.71 -4.50 18.20
N GLY A 65 5.23 -4.62 19.42
CA GLY A 65 6.53 -5.25 19.65
C GLY A 65 7.63 -4.60 18.79
N THR A 66 8.26 -5.41 17.94
CA THR A 66 9.31 -4.97 17.02
C THR A 66 8.81 -4.65 15.61
N CYS A 67 7.52 -4.81 15.32
CA CYS A 67 6.95 -4.47 14.02
C CYS A 67 6.38 -3.05 14.02
N ARG A 68 6.80 -2.25 13.04
CA ARG A 68 6.23 -0.94 12.72
C ARG A 68 5.63 -1.01 11.32
N ILE A 69 4.40 -0.56 11.18
CA ILE A 69 3.74 -0.35 9.90
C ILE A 69 3.56 1.16 9.73
N SER A 70 3.97 1.68 8.59
CA SER A 70 3.82 3.09 8.25
C SER A 70 3.01 3.18 6.97
N VAL A 71 1.99 4.05 6.95
CA VAL A 71 1.17 4.32 5.76
C VAL A 71 1.24 5.82 5.50
N SER A 72 2.02 6.21 4.50
CA SER A 72 2.27 7.60 4.15
C SER A 72 1.72 7.91 2.75
N SER A 73 1.13 9.09 2.57
CA SER A 73 0.75 9.54 1.23
C SER A 73 1.95 10.22 0.57
N LYS A 74 2.34 9.75 -0.62
CA LYS A 74 3.32 10.42 -1.48
C LYS A 74 2.68 11.62 -2.17
N GLY A 75 3.20 12.80 -1.83
CA GLY A 75 2.78 14.09 -2.39
C GLY A 75 1.78 14.84 -1.51
N ASP A 76 1.74 16.17 -1.64
CA ASP A 76 0.84 17.11 -0.95
C ASP A 76 -0.63 16.99 -1.44
N ALA A 77 -1.13 15.77 -1.60
CA ALA A 77 -2.53 15.55 -1.89
C ALA A 77 -3.34 15.79 -0.60
N ALA A 78 -3.91 16.99 -0.46
CA ALA A 78 -4.88 17.25 0.59
C ALA A 78 -6.01 16.21 0.52
N ASN A 79 -6.36 15.62 1.67
CA ASN A 79 -7.34 14.53 1.77
C ASN A 79 -6.96 13.27 0.97
N ALA A 80 -5.68 12.89 0.99
CA ALA A 80 -5.23 11.63 0.45
C ALA A 80 -6.10 10.49 1.00
N SER A 81 -6.63 9.65 0.11
CA SER A 81 -7.53 8.58 0.50
C SER A 81 -7.31 7.30 -0.29
N ALA A 82 -7.43 6.18 0.40
CA ALA A 82 -7.31 4.84 -0.16
C ALA A 82 -8.33 3.90 0.48
N SER A 83 -8.62 2.78 -0.16
CA SER A 83 -9.47 1.75 0.44
C SER A 83 -8.69 1.01 1.54
N LYS A 84 -9.37 0.71 2.65
CA LYS A 84 -8.81 -0.11 3.74
C LYS A 84 -8.32 -1.46 3.20
N LYS A 85 -9.10 -2.08 2.32
CA LYS A 85 -8.80 -3.37 1.71
C LYS A 85 -7.51 -3.32 0.89
N ASP A 86 -7.24 -2.23 0.18
CA ASP A 86 -6.05 -2.10 -0.65
C ASP A 86 -4.79 -1.93 0.22
N ILE A 87 -4.91 -1.22 1.34
CA ILE A 87 -3.85 -1.08 2.34
C ILE A 87 -3.56 -2.42 3.02
N GLU A 88 -4.60 -3.13 3.47
CA GLU A 88 -4.44 -4.44 4.11
C GLU A 88 -3.85 -5.47 3.13
N ALA A 89 -4.25 -5.43 1.85
CA ALA A 89 -3.66 -6.28 0.82
C ALA A 89 -2.17 -5.97 0.60
N ALA A 90 -1.77 -4.69 0.61
CA ALA A 90 -0.36 -4.31 0.50
C ALA A 90 0.46 -4.77 1.72
N ILE A 91 -0.09 -4.68 2.92
CA ILE A 91 0.53 -5.21 4.15
C ILE A 91 0.73 -6.72 4.02
N ASP A 92 -0.32 -7.46 3.65
CA ASP A 92 -0.26 -8.91 3.48
C ASP A 92 0.76 -9.31 2.40
N ASP A 93 0.88 -8.51 1.33
CA ASP A 93 1.87 -8.72 0.28
C ASP A 93 3.32 -8.52 0.77
N ILE A 94 3.59 -7.55 1.66
CA ILE A 94 4.90 -7.39 2.31
C ILE A 94 5.16 -8.53 3.32
N LEU A 95 4.15 -8.97 4.07
CA LEU A 95 4.28 -10.09 5.02
C LEU A 95 4.52 -11.44 4.34
N SER A 96 4.29 -11.55 3.03
CA SER A 96 4.67 -12.71 2.23
C SER A 96 6.18 -12.76 1.92
N CYS A 97 6.92 -11.66 2.10
CA CYS A 97 8.38 -11.65 1.99
C CYS A 97 9.01 -12.58 3.04
N SER A 98 10.16 -13.19 2.71
CA SER A 98 10.88 -14.11 3.62
C SER A 98 11.18 -13.46 4.98
N ASN A 99 11.50 -12.17 4.98
CA ASN A 99 11.80 -11.41 6.19
C ASN A 99 10.58 -10.67 6.77
N SER A 100 9.40 -10.81 6.16
CA SER A 100 8.14 -10.16 6.57
C SER A 100 8.23 -8.62 6.71
N ALA A 101 9.20 -8.01 6.04
CA ALA A 101 9.51 -6.59 6.08
C ALA A 101 9.81 -6.10 4.66
N GLY A 102 9.57 -4.82 4.41
CA GLY A 102 9.69 -4.24 3.07
C GLY A 102 8.78 -3.04 2.88
N ILE A 103 8.71 -2.58 1.64
CA ILE A 103 7.94 -1.42 1.23
C ILE A 103 7.01 -1.83 0.09
N ALA A 104 5.79 -1.31 0.07
CA ALA A 104 4.86 -1.45 -1.05
C ALA A 104 4.28 -0.08 -1.40
N VAL A 105 4.09 0.16 -2.70
CA VAL A 105 3.40 1.37 -3.19
C VAL A 105 2.05 0.99 -3.77
N ILE A 106 0.99 1.70 -3.36
CA ILE A 106 -0.35 1.54 -3.92
C ILE A 106 -0.89 2.88 -4.42
N GLN A 107 -1.75 2.82 -5.42
CA GLN A 107 -2.50 3.99 -5.88
C GLN A 107 -3.79 4.10 -5.06
N GLY A 108 -3.94 5.20 -4.34
CA GLY A 108 -5.19 5.53 -3.67
C GLY A 108 -6.22 6.10 -4.64
N LYS A 109 -7.41 6.40 -4.10
CA LYS A 109 -8.44 7.18 -4.80
C LYS A 109 -7.99 8.64 -4.97
N VAL A 110 -7.31 9.18 -3.96
CA VAL A 110 -6.66 10.49 -3.98
C VAL A 110 -5.22 10.31 -3.49
N GLY A 111 -4.25 10.56 -4.37
CA GLY A 111 -2.82 10.41 -4.06
C GLY A 111 -2.28 8.99 -4.18
N THR A 112 -0.98 8.86 -3.98
CA THR A 112 -0.25 7.58 -3.95
C THR A 112 0.14 7.30 -2.52
N PHE A 113 0.20 6.03 -2.12
CA PHE A 113 0.53 5.62 -0.77
C PHE A 113 1.75 4.71 -0.76
N GLU A 114 2.63 4.94 0.20
CA GLU A 114 3.73 4.05 0.54
C GLU A 114 3.41 3.36 1.87
N ILE A 115 3.50 2.04 1.87
CA ILE A 115 3.35 1.18 3.03
C ILE A 115 4.73 0.62 3.34
N ASP A 116 5.25 0.91 4.52
CA ASP A 116 6.53 0.37 5.01
C ASP A 116 6.27 -0.55 6.21
N ILE A 117 6.86 -1.75 6.18
CA ILE A 117 6.98 -2.64 7.34
C ILE A 117 8.46 -2.78 7.69
N SER A 118 8.84 -2.25 8.85
CA SER A 118 10.22 -2.22 9.33
C SER A 118 10.32 -2.46 10.84
N GLN A 119 11.56 -2.53 11.34
CA GLN A 119 11.88 -2.66 12.76
C GLN A 119 12.38 -1.33 13.35
N PRO A 120 12.26 -1.17 14.68
CA PRO A 120 12.69 -0.01 15.42
C PRO A 120 14.05 0.61 15.16
#